data_AF-A0A7X1NE12-F1
#
_entry.id   AF-A0A7X1NE12-F1
#
_cell.length_a   1.000
_cell.length_b   1.000
_cell.length_c   1.000
_cell.angle_alpha   90.00
_cell.angle_beta   90.00
_cell.angle_gamma   90.00
#
_symmetry.space_group_name_H-M   'P 1'
#
loop_
_entity.id
_entity.type
_entity.pdbx_description
1 polymer ?
#
loop_
_entity_poly.entity_id
_entity_poly.type
_entity_poly.pdbx_seq_one_letter_code
_entity_poly.pdbx_strand_id
1 'polypeptide(L)'
;MSEAETQYLSAQVVQLAAGEAGPDEWLSPLDANQRWRLAGFVGALETYGLRGKPLKKASSSSVEVERRVMTAGASLLMEGVAAGHRLLAAIRAPTHADGNLQLLSQAFPQLLVMARKQLSPVERQWIFDLVASYAHQTIDSDTPVIWERKFDRKTPSPSKRMAKTKARSRRMIAMLSRAGITPRVRTTRSGRTKVIVGESQLIGLKGLRDDSLSFKATVRQYGLSTNRLRSLAEAGILALDRGRVRRSSIDLLQKGTGKHAIPCPDGAEIDLISVTEALRYRVPVSRTTEFFDAVCEGRLPVFTRMNGDVVHIKTLHLNSSALQAFMGNVEAEEGEAVSIPEAAKVLRLKQEVMYHLVKVGLVRTVVARLGRRSAKVIQQSEILRFTEEIEPLVQAASRAGVGTREAVRWARANGIDLISGPSIDNGRQYFVRCVPPNGEPARRGRGKLMKVDHPAASELQGED
;
A
#
# COMPACT_ATOMS: atom_id res chain seq x y z
N MET A 1 -32.40 54.91 38.16
CA MET A 1 -32.69 53.84 39.13
C MET A 1 -32.33 54.37 40.50
N SER A 2 -33.22 54.22 41.47
CA SER A 2 -32.94 54.59 42.87
C SER A 2 -31.93 53.59 43.48
N GLU A 3 -31.09 54.00 44.43
CA GLU A 3 -30.12 53.13 45.12
C GLU A 3 -30.78 51.88 45.74
N ALA A 4 -32.07 51.92 46.08
CA ALA A 4 -32.82 50.81 46.63
C ALA A 4 -33.21 49.73 45.60
N GLU A 5 -33.30 50.07 44.30
CA GLU A 5 -33.66 49.13 43.24
C GLU A 5 -32.45 48.29 42.80
N THR A 6 -31.23 48.82 42.96
CA THR A 6 -29.98 48.16 42.59
C THR A 6 -29.62 47.01 43.53
N GLN A 7 -30.13 47.01 44.76
CA GLN A 7 -29.81 46.02 45.80
C GLN A 7 -30.36 44.59 45.50
N TYR A 8 -31.28 44.47 44.54
CA TYR A 8 -31.93 43.20 44.17
C TYR A 8 -31.52 42.65 42.80
N LEU A 9 -30.60 43.32 42.11
CA LEU A 9 -30.10 42.93 40.79
C LEU A 9 -28.73 42.26 40.92
N SER A 10 -28.47 41.23 40.11
CA SER A 10 -27.15 40.59 40.07
C SER A 10 -26.09 41.57 39.54
N ALA A 11 -24.86 41.44 40.01
CA ALA A 11 -23.73 42.30 39.60
C ALA A 11 -23.61 42.41 38.07
N GLN A 12 -23.82 41.31 37.35
CA GLN A 12 -23.78 41.25 35.88
C GLN A 12 -24.87 42.11 35.21
N VAL A 13 -26.05 42.22 35.84
CA VAL A 13 -27.16 43.04 35.32
C VAL A 13 -26.86 44.52 35.53
N VAL A 14 -26.24 44.87 36.67
CA VAL A 14 -25.80 46.23 36.97
C VAL A 14 -24.68 46.66 36.00
N GLN A 15 -23.69 45.81 35.77
CA GLN A 15 -22.59 46.06 34.82
C GLN A 15 -23.09 46.21 33.38
N LEU A 16 -24.03 45.37 32.95
CA LEU A 16 -24.65 45.46 31.63
C LEU A 16 -25.41 46.79 31.44
N ALA A 17 -26.13 47.23 32.47
CA ALA A 17 -26.89 48.48 32.48
C ALA A 17 -25.98 49.73 32.53
N ALA A 18 -24.83 49.64 33.21
CA ALA A 18 -23.82 50.68 33.26
C ALA A 18 -23.05 50.87 31.94
N GLY A 19 -23.26 49.98 30.96
CA GLY A 19 -22.61 50.06 29.66
C GLY A 19 -21.16 49.59 29.66
N GLU A 20 -20.71 48.92 30.72
CA GLU A 20 -19.37 48.34 30.79
C GLU A 20 -19.17 47.33 29.65
N ALA A 21 -18.02 47.43 28.97
CA ALA A 21 -17.70 46.53 27.88
C ALA A 21 -17.38 45.14 28.44
N GLY A 22 -17.99 44.10 27.86
CA GLY A 22 -17.59 42.73 28.13
C GLY A 22 -16.16 42.42 27.64
N PRO A 23 -15.60 41.27 28.02
CA PRO A 23 -14.17 40.93 27.87
C PRO A 23 -13.62 40.95 26.42
N ASP A 24 -14.48 40.87 25.39
CA ASP A 24 -14.07 40.70 23.99
C ASP A 24 -14.46 41.87 23.05
N GLU A 25 -14.84 43.06 23.57
CA GLU A 25 -15.45 44.16 22.77
C GLU A 25 -16.70 43.74 21.95
N TRP A 26 -17.21 42.53 22.18
CA TRP A 26 -18.26 41.93 21.36
C TRP A 26 -19.66 42.53 21.58
N LEU A 27 -19.80 43.34 22.64
CA LEU A 27 -20.99 44.15 22.95
C LEU A 27 -20.83 45.62 22.55
N SER A 28 -19.64 46.03 22.07
CA SER A 28 -19.36 47.40 21.60
C SER A 28 -20.34 47.93 20.55
N PRO A 29 -20.89 47.14 19.60
CA PRO A 29 -21.88 47.68 18.66
C PRO A 29 -23.25 47.94 19.27
N LEU A 30 -23.50 47.56 20.53
CA LEU A 30 -24.79 47.66 21.20
C LEU A 30 -24.77 48.77 22.27
N ASP A 31 -25.80 49.62 22.25
CA ASP A 31 -26.07 50.56 23.35
C ASP A 31 -26.66 49.83 24.59
N ALA A 32 -26.77 50.52 25.72
CA ALA A 32 -27.25 49.93 26.97
C ALA A 32 -28.67 49.34 26.87
N ASN A 33 -29.57 49.98 26.10
CA ASN A 33 -30.94 49.49 25.92
C ASN A 33 -30.96 48.24 25.03
N GLN A 34 -30.18 48.25 23.96
CA GLN A 34 -30.01 47.09 23.07
C GLN A 34 -29.40 45.90 23.82
N ARG A 35 -28.41 46.14 24.70
CA ARG A 35 -27.83 45.11 25.59
C ARG A 35 -28.89 44.54 26.53
N TRP A 36 -29.71 45.39 27.13
CA TRP A 36 -30.80 44.96 28.02
C TRP A 36 -31.82 44.07 27.29
N ARG A 37 -32.28 44.50 26.11
CA ARG A 37 -33.22 43.72 25.29
C ARG A 37 -32.62 42.39 24.82
N LEU A 38 -31.35 42.41 24.44
CA LEU A 38 -30.62 41.22 24.04
C LEU A 38 -30.43 40.24 25.20
N ALA A 39 -30.14 40.72 26.41
CA ALA A 39 -30.07 39.88 27.61
C ALA A 39 -31.41 39.20 27.88
N GLY A 40 -32.52 39.92 27.81
CA GLY A 40 -33.85 39.32 27.95
C GLY A 40 -34.12 38.24 26.89
N PHE A 41 -33.72 38.47 25.64
CA PHE A 41 -33.87 37.50 24.57
C PHE A 41 -33.00 36.23 24.75
N VAL A 42 -31.70 36.41 25.02
CA VAL A 42 -30.73 35.32 25.17
C VAL A 42 -31.02 34.52 26.45
N GLY A 43 -31.36 35.18 27.55
CA GLY A 43 -31.77 34.53 28.79
C GLY A 43 -33.09 33.76 28.64
N ALA A 44 -34.02 34.24 27.81
CA ALA A 44 -35.24 33.50 27.50
C ALA A 44 -34.94 32.24 26.67
N LEU A 45 -33.96 32.31 25.76
CA LEU A 45 -33.48 31.12 25.02
C LEU A 45 -32.81 30.12 25.94
N GLU A 46 -32.01 30.56 26.91
CA GLU A 46 -31.39 29.69 27.90
C GLU A 46 -32.42 29.01 28.79
N THR A 47 -33.40 29.77 29.27
CA THR A 47 -34.39 29.29 30.24
C THR A 47 -35.43 28.38 29.60
N TYR A 48 -35.87 28.68 28.37
CA TYR A 48 -37.01 28.00 27.75
C TYR A 48 -36.72 27.33 26.40
N GLY A 49 -35.50 27.49 25.87
CA GLY A 49 -35.13 26.97 24.55
C GLY A 49 -35.92 27.57 23.39
N LEU A 50 -35.85 26.92 22.23
CA LEU A 50 -36.48 27.39 20.98
C LEU A 50 -38.00 27.19 20.90
N ARG A 51 -38.57 26.38 21.81
CA ARG A 51 -40.00 26.02 21.83
C ARG A 51 -40.76 26.71 22.97
N GLY A 52 -40.05 27.36 23.88
CA GLY A 52 -40.61 28.13 24.96
C GLY A 52 -41.41 29.33 24.48
N LYS A 53 -42.52 29.61 25.14
CA LYS A 53 -43.22 30.90 25.03
C LYS A 53 -42.94 31.68 26.30
N PRO A 54 -42.05 32.69 26.29
CA PRO A 54 -41.83 33.51 27.46
C PRO A 54 -43.09 34.33 27.74
N LEU A 55 -43.55 34.27 28.99
CA LEU A 55 -44.39 35.27 29.67
C LEU A 55 -45.80 35.51 29.07
N LYS A 56 -46.81 34.86 29.65
CA LYS A 56 -48.20 35.37 29.64
C LYS A 56 -48.69 35.51 31.08
N LYS A 57 -49.07 36.76 31.43
CA LYS A 57 -49.71 37.27 32.67
C LYS A 57 -48.75 37.86 33.73
N ALA A 58 -49.11 39.04 34.23
CA ALA A 58 -48.43 39.75 35.30
C ALA A 58 -48.90 39.23 36.67
N SER A 59 -47.98 38.60 37.41
CA SER A 59 -48.10 38.15 38.81
C SER A 59 -46.74 38.36 39.49
N SER A 60 -46.65 38.25 40.81
CA SER A 60 -45.36 38.28 41.53
C SER A 60 -44.36 37.22 41.02
N SER A 61 -44.88 36.03 40.69
CA SER A 61 -44.10 34.98 40.04
C SER A 61 -43.58 35.38 38.64
N SER A 62 -44.25 36.30 37.95
CA SER A 62 -43.77 36.85 36.67
C SER A 62 -42.54 37.74 36.85
N VAL A 63 -42.46 38.49 37.94
CA VAL A 63 -41.32 39.40 38.22
C VAL A 63 -40.06 38.61 38.59
N GLU A 64 -40.19 37.56 39.41
CA GLU A 64 -39.06 36.67 39.74
C GLU A 64 -38.57 35.90 38.50
N VAL A 65 -39.50 35.46 37.66
CA VAL A 65 -39.18 34.81 36.38
C VAL A 65 -38.46 35.75 35.44
N GLU A 66 -38.92 37.00 35.30
CA GLU A 66 -38.27 38.02 34.48
C GLU A 66 -36.87 38.35 35.02
N ARG A 67 -36.71 38.48 36.34
CA ARG A 67 -35.40 38.66 36.97
C ARG A 67 -34.46 37.51 36.65
N ARG A 68 -34.92 36.26 36.77
CA ARG A 68 -34.11 35.07 36.47
C ARG A 68 -33.66 35.06 35.01
N VAL A 69 -34.59 35.34 34.08
CA VAL A 69 -34.30 35.44 32.64
C VAL A 69 -33.26 36.52 32.37
N MET A 70 -33.43 37.71 32.96
CA MET A 70 -32.50 38.81 32.77
C MET A 70 -31.12 38.53 33.35
N THR A 71 -31.03 37.94 34.55
CA THR A 71 -29.75 37.53 35.16
C THR A 71 -29.03 36.49 34.30
N ALA A 72 -29.75 35.46 33.84
CA ALA A 72 -29.19 34.41 32.99
C ALA A 72 -28.62 34.99 31.67
N GLY A 73 -29.41 35.83 31.00
CA GLY A 73 -28.99 36.52 29.78
C GLY A 73 -27.80 37.46 29.98
N ALA A 74 -27.80 38.26 31.06
CA ALA A 74 -26.70 39.16 31.36
C ALA A 74 -25.39 38.40 31.62
N SER A 75 -25.44 37.29 32.37
CA SER A 75 -24.28 36.42 32.58
C SER A 75 -23.72 35.88 31.26
N LEU A 76 -24.58 35.36 30.37
CA LEU A 76 -24.14 34.89 29.05
C LEU A 76 -23.51 35.99 28.19
N LEU A 77 -24.04 37.22 28.25
CA LEU A 77 -23.46 38.36 27.53
C LEU A 77 -22.13 38.83 28.12
N MET A 78 -21.94 38.70 29.44
CA MET A 78 -20.68 39.06 30.08
C MET A 78 -19.60 37.99 29.92
N GLU A 79 -19.97 36.71 29.80
CA GLU A 79 -19.04 35.59 29.59
C GLU A 79 -18.52 35.45 28.15
N GLY A 80 -19.02 36.26 27.20
CA GLY A 80 -18.45 36.33 25.85
C GLY A 80 -19.00 35.31 24.85
N VAL A 81 -18.32 35.25 23.70
CA VAL A 81 -18.74 34.43 22.54
C VAL A 81 -18.81 32.93 22.89
N ALA A 82 -17.91 32.45 23.75
CA ALA A 82 -17.87 31.05 24.17
C ALA A 82 -19.13 30.61 24.94
N ALA A 83 -19.69 31.49 25.78
CA ALA A 83 -20.96 31.23 26.45
C ALA A 83 -22.13 31.21 25.47
N GLY A 84 -22.13 32.12 24.49
CA GLY A 84 -23.09 32.08 23.38
C GLY A 84 -23.02 30.79 22.55
N HIS A 85 -21.82 30.25 22.32
CA HIS A 85 -21.66 28.94 21.65
C HIS A 85 -22.20 27.79 22.49
N ARG A 86 -22.00 27.80 23.81
CA ARG A 86 -22.59 26.80 24.73
C ARG A 86 -24.11 26.87 24.72
N LEU A 87 -24.70 28.07 24.76
CA LEU A 87 -26.14 28.25 24.61
C LEU A 87 -26.65 27.64 23.30
N LEU A 88 -26.00 27.97 22.17
CA LEU A 88 -26.37 27.42 20.87
C LEU A 88 -26.24 25.89 20.84
N ALA A 89 -25.20 25.31 21.45
CA ALA A 89 -25.09 23.87 21.57
C ALA A 89 -26.24 23.26 22.38
N ALA A 90 -26.63 23.89 23.49
CA ALA A 90 -27.69 23.42 24.38
C ALA A 90 -29.09 23.46 23.73
N ILE A 91 -29.40 24.51 22.97
CA ILE A 91 -30.72 24.68 22.34
C ILE A 91 -30.82 24.03 20.96
N ARG A 92 -29.73 23.41 20.47
CA ARG A 92 -29.67 22.79 19.16
C ARG A 92 -30.61 21.58 19.08
N ALA A 93 -31.42 21.54 18.03
CA ALA A 93 -32.28 20.41 17.75
C ALA A 93 -31.47 19.16 17.30
N PRO A 94 -31.89 17.95 17.72
CA PRO A 94 -31.20 16.71 17.38
C PRO A 94 -31.16 16.44 15.87
N THR A 95 -30.13 15.72 15.42
CA THR A 95 -29.97 15.26 14.04
C THR A 95 -31.03 14.24 13.68
N HIS A 96 -31.78 14.49 12.60
CA HIS A 96 -32.66 13.49 11.98
C HIS A 96 -31.84 12.59 11.04
N ALA A 97 -32.30 11.36 10.83
CA ALA A 97 -31.56 10.24 10.23
C ALA A 97 -30.97 10.43 8.81
N ASP A 98 -31.35 11.49 8.08
CA ASP A 98 -30.97 11.68 6.66
C ASP A 98 -29.56 12.27 6.41
N GLY A 99 -28.66 12.15 7.39
CA GLY A 99 -27.24 12.44 7.23
C GLY A 99 -26.60 13.24 8.38
N ASN A 100 -25.26 13.24 8.41
CA ASN A 100 -24.47 13.85 9.47
C ASN A 100 -24.28 15.37 9.28
N LEU A 101 -25.27 16.08 8.74
CA LEU A 101 -25.14 17.49 8.37
C LEU A 101 -26.49 18.20 8.46
N GLN A 102 -26.56 19.26 9.26
CA GLN A 102 -27.80 20.01 9.51
C GLN A 102 -27.76 21.39 8.84
N LEU A 103 -28.91 21.84 8.32
CA LEU A 103 -29.09 23.27 8.06
C LEU A 103 -29.27 24.04 9.35
N LEU A 104 -28.94 25.33 9.32
CA LEU A 104 -29.29 26.25 10.40
C LEU A 104 -30.78 26.20 10.77
N SER A 105 -31.68 26.13 9.79
CA SER A 105 -33.13 26.05 10.05
C SER A 105 -33.57 24.73 10.68
N GLN A 106 -32.76 23.68 10.57
CA GLN A 106 -32.99 22.38 11.21
C GLN A 106 -32.37 22.34 12.59
N ALA A 107 -31.14 22.85 12.74
CA ALA A 107 -30.43 22.93 14.01
C ALA A 107 -31.09 23.93 14.98
N PHE A 108 -31.62 25.04 14.45
CA PHE A 108 -32.24 26.11 15.22
C PHE A 108 -33.61 26.51 14.61
N PRO A 109 -34.64 25.66 14.73
CA PRO A 109 -35.96 25.99 14.25
C PRO A 109 -36.47 27.29 14.90
N GLN A 110 -37.09 28.17 14.11
CA GLN A 110 -37.68 29.45 14.56
C GLN A 110 -36.72 30.52 15.12
N LEU A 111 -35.45 30.22 15.44
CA LEU A 111 -34.51 31.20 16.02
C LEU A 111 -34.44 32.50 15.20
N LEU A 112 -34.24 32.37 13.88
CA LEU A 112 -34.18 33.55 13.00
C LEU A 112 -35.51 34.29 12.87
N VAL A 113 -36.64 33.59 13.06
CA VAL A 113 -37.98 34.20 13.05
C VAL A 113 -38.21 34.98 14.33
N MET A 114 -37.83 34.42 15.48
CA MET A 114 -37.91 35.06 16.79
C MET A 114 -37.04 36.32 16.82
N ALA A 115 -35.77 36.21 16.41
CA ALA A 115 -34.86 37.35 16.31
C ALA A 115 -35.45 38.46 15.41
N ARG A 116 -36.01 38.10 14.24
CA ARG A 116 -36.64 39.10 13.35
C ARG A 116 -37.83 39.84 13.95
N LYS A 117 -38.62 39.18 14.81
CA LYS A 117 -39.83 39.73 15.41
C LYS A 117 -39.57 40.53 16.68
N GLN A 118 -38.57 40.15 17.47
CA GLN A 118 -38.39 40.69 18.83
C GLN A 118 -37.21 41.69 18.95
N LEU A 119 -36.26 41.63 18.01
CA LEU A 119 -35.01 42.38 18.08
C LEU A 119 -34.89 43.46 16.98
N SER A 120 -34.16 44.52 17.30
CA SER A 120 -33.80 45.60 16.38
C SER A 120 -32.80 45.14 15.29
N PRO A 121 -32.57 45.91 14.20
CA PRO A 121 -31.59 45.53 13.18
C PRO A 121 -30.18 45.21 13.72
N VAL A 122 -29.69 45.98 14.70
CA VAL A 122 -28.35 45.81 15.28
C VAL A 122 -28.27 44.56 16.15
N GLU A 123 -29.23 44.37 17.05
CA GLU A 123 -29.36 43.16 17.88
C GLU A 123 -29.51 41.88 17.04
N ARG A 124 -30.28 41.95 15.94
CA ARG A 124 -30.43 40.82 15.01
C ARG A 124 -29.12 40.48 14.33
N GLN A 125 -28.36 41.48 13.92
CA GLN A 125 -27.05 41.29 13.31
C GLN A 125 -26.08 40.63 14.29
N TRP A 126 -26.14 41.01 15.57
CA TRP A 126 -25.36 40.37 16.63
C TRP A 126 -25.69 38.87 16.77
N ILE A 127 -26.98 38.49 16.84
CA ILE A 127 -27.39 37.07 16.92
C ILE A 127 -26.92 36.32 15.67
N PHE A 128 -26.99 36.96 14.52
CA PHE A 128 -26.54 36.40 13.25
C PHE A 128 -25.03 36.14 13.26
N ASP A 129 -24.23 37.07 13.78
CA ASP A 129 -22.77 36.90 13.83
C ASP A 129 -22.37 35.83 14.86
N LEU A 130 -23.06 35.74 16.00
CA LEU A 130 -22.91 34.64 16.95
C LEU A 130 -23.20 33.27 16.30
N VAL A 131 -24.30 33.18 15.56
CA VAL A 131 -24.69 31.96 14.83
C VAL A 131 -23.70 31.62 13.71
N ALA A 132 -23.15 32.61 12.99
CA ALA A 132 -22.08 32.38 12.02
C ALA A 132 -20.83 31.81 12.67
N SER A 133 -20.40 32.42 13.77
CA SER A 133 -19.23 31.99 14.52
C SER A 133 -19.39 30.55 15.03
N TYR A 134 -20.56 30.22 15.59
CA TYR A 134 -20.88 28.86 16.00
C TYR A 134 -20.91 27.87 14.83
N ALA A 135 -21.55 28.22 13.71
CA ALA A 135 -21.56 27.37 12.53
C ALA A 135 -20.13 27.07 12.02
N HIS A 136 -19.24 28.07 12.07
CA HIS A 136 -17.82 27.90 11.75
C HIS A 136 -17.11 26.95 12.72
N GLN A 137 -17.33 27.06 14.02
CA GLN A 137 -16.76 26.16 15.02
C GLN A 137 -17.21 24.70 14.82
N THR A 138 -18.45 24.48 14.40
CA THR A 138 -18.99 23.14 14.15
C THR A 138 -18.56 22.51 12.82
N ILE A 139 -17.78 23.22 11.96
CA ILE A 139 -17.39 22.69 10.64
C ILE A 139 -16.65 21.36 10.75
N ASP A 140 -15.82 21.19 11.78
CA ASP A 140 -15.00 20.00 12.05
C ASP A 140 -15.64 19.02 13.06
N SER A 141 -16.83 19.32 13.62
CA SER A 141 -17.56 18.40 14.52
C SER A 141 -18.38 17.35 13.75
N ASP A 142 -18.79 16.26 14.39
CA ASP A 142 -19.52 15.17 13.71
C ASP A 142 -20.87 15.58 13.11
N THR A 143 -21.43 16.69 13.60
CA THR A 143 -22.69 17.26 13.12
C THR A 143 -22.47 18.74 12.77
N PRO A 144 -21.89 19.08 11.61
CA PRO A 144 -21.77 20.46 11.18
C PRO A 144 -23.13 21.13 10.95
N VAL A 145 -23.21 22.41 11.32
CA VAL A 145 -24.34 23.28 10.99
C VAL A 145 -23.99 24.15 9.80
N ILE A 146 -24.79 24.09 8.74
CA ILE A 146 -24.62 24.94 7.56
C ILE A 146 -25.46 26.19 7.66
N TRP A 147 -24.81 27.32 7.45
CA TRP A 147 -25.50 28.56 7.17
C TRP A 147 -25.00 29.21 5.87
N GLU A 148 -25.87 29.20 4.84
CA GLU A 148 -25.65 29.91 3.58
C GLU A 148 -26.18 31.34 3.71
N ARG A 149 -25.33 32.26 4.17
CA ARG A 149 -25.69 33.68 4.22
C ARG A 149 -25.70 34.22 2.78
N LYS A 150 -26.90 34.52 2.25
CA LYS A 150 -27.06 35.27 0.97
C LYS A 150 -26.75 36.77 1.13
N PHE A 151 -26.64 37.26 2.36
CA PHE A 151 -26.59 38.69 2.69
C PHE A 151 -25.19 39.25 2.95
N ASP A 152 -24.14 38.42 2.97
CA ASP A 152 -22.78 38.87 3.27
C ASP A 152 -21.88 38.83 2.02
N ARG A 153 -21.60 40.01 1.47
CA ARG A 153 -20.64 40.20 0.38
C ARG A 153 -19.19 40.29 0.90
N LYS A 154 -18.98 40.58 2.20
CA LYS A 154 -17.65 40.92 2.74
C LYS A 154 -16.95 39.77 3.47
N THR A 155 -17.67 38.88 4.15
CA THR A 155 -17.09 37.63 4.68
C THR A 155 -17.42 36.48 3.74
N PRO A 156 -16.41 35.74 3.22
CA PRO A 156 -16.68 34.57 2.41
C PRO A 156 -17.36 33.53 3.29
N SER A 157 -18.65 33.29 3.04
CA SER A 157 -19.39 32.20 3.67
C SER A 157 -18.59 30.88 3.56
N PRO A 158 -18.75 29.93 4.49
CA PRO A 158 -18.17 28.60 4.35
C PRO A 158 -18.43 28.01 2.95
N SER A 159 -19.64 28.24 2.41
CA SER A 159 -20.04 27.88 1.05
C SER A 159 -19.30 28.60 -0.09
N LYS A 160 -18.76 29.81 0.11
CA LYS A 160 -17.84 30.48 -0.84
C LYS A 160 -16.42 29.93 -0.74
N ARG A 161 -15.95 29.51 0.44
CA ARG A 161 -14.68 28.74 0.56
C ARG A 161 -14.78 27.39 -0.16
N MET A 162 -15.96 26.78 -0.20
CA MET A 162 -16.27 25.56 -0.94
C MET A 162 -16.22 25.71 -2.47
N ALA A 163 -16.31 26.92 -3.03
CA ALA A 163 -16.34 27.15 -4.47
C ALA A 163 -14.95 27.19 -5.13
N LYS A 164 -13.85 27.20 -4.35
CA LYS A 164 -12.48 27.19 -4.92
C LYS A 164 -12.02 25.79 -5.34
N THR A 165 -12.70 24.73 -4.93
CA THR A 165 -12.49 23.39 -5.46
C THR A 165 -13.56 23.10 -6.50
N LYS A 166 -13.27 23.35 -7.79
CA LYS A 166 -14.13 23.03 -8.96
C LYS A 166 -14.50 21.53 -9.11
N ALA A 167 -14.25 20.70 -8.10
CA ALA A 167 -14.60 19.29 -8.11
C ALA A 167 -16.09 19.12 -7.76
N ARG A 168 -16.85 18.50 -8.68
CA ARG A 168 -18.27 18.13 -8.46
C ARG A 168 -18.42 17.35 -7.14
N SER A 169 -19.48 17.59 -6.36
CA SER A 169 -19.74 16.96 -5.05
C SER A 169 -19.47 15.46 -5.01
N ARG A 170 -19.87 14.71 -6.05
CA ARG A 170 -19.60 13.26 -6.17
C ARG A 170 -18.11 12.91 -6.17
N ARG A 171 -17.29 13.69 -6.87
CA ARG A 171 -15.83 13.50 -6.91
C ARG A 171 -15.21 13.79 -5.55
N MET A 172 -15.72 14.79 -4.83
CA MET A 172 -15.24 15.11 -3.48
C MET A 172 -15.59 14.02 -2.48
N ILE A 173 -16.82 13.49 -2.50
CA ILE A 173 -17.22 12.33 -1.68
C ILE A 173 -16.29 11.16 -1.96
N ALA A 174 -16.08 10.83 -3.24
CA ALA A 174 -15.18 9.75 -3.61
C ALA A 174 -13.74 10.01 -3.13
N MET A 175 -13.26 11.25 -3.17
CA MET A 175 -11.91 11.59 -2.66
C MET A 175 -11.81 11.50 -1.13
N LEU A 176 -12.84 11.90 -0.39
CA LEU A 176 -12.87 11.81 1.07
C LEU A 176 -12.99 10.36 1.53
N SER A 177 -13.94 9.59 0.98
CA SER A 177 -14.06 8.16 1.27
C SER A 177 -12.77 7.39 0.93
N ARG A 178 -12.07 7.80 -0.13
CA ARG A 178 -10.74 7.28 -0.51
C ARG A 178 -9.67 7.52 0.55
N ALA A 179 -9.75 8.65 1.23
CA ALA A 179 -8.82 9.03 2.27
C ALA A 179 -9.15 8.38 3.63
N GLY A 180 -10.15 7.49 3.71
CA GLY A 180 -10.68 6.98 4.98
C GLY A 180 -11.43 8.05 5.77
N ILE A 181 -11.73 9.20 5.17
CA ILE A 181 -12.42 10.31 5.81
C ILE A 181 -13.91 10.16 5.51
N THR A 182 -14.74 10.03 6.55
CA THR A 182 -16.19 9.97 6.40
C THR A 182 -16.70 11.31 5.83
N PRO A 183 -17.26 11.31 4.60
CA PRO A 183 -17.69 12.54 3.97
C PRO A 183 -18.96 13.07 4.66
N ARG A 184 -19.01 14.37 4.88
CA ARG A 184 -20.15 15.05 5.52
C ARG A 184 -21.10 15.53 4.45
N VAL A 185 -22.15 14.74 4.23
CA VAL A 185 -23.01 14.84 3.06
C VAL A 185 -24.46 15.08 3.46
N ARG A 186 -25.15 15.89 2.65
CA ARG A 186 -26.60 15.98 2.68
C ARG A 186 -27.18 15.97 1.27
N THR A 187 -28.27 15.23 1.10
CA THR A 187 -29.05 15.21 -0.14
C THR A 187 -30.25 16.14 0.02
N THR A 188 -30.48 17.03 -0.94
CA THR A 188 -31.67 17.88 -0.97
C THR A 188 -32.89 17.05 -1.38
N ARG A 189 -34.11 17.55 -1.11
CA ARG A 189 -35.35 16.92 -1.58
C ARG A 189 -35.40 16.72 -3.11
N SER A 190 -34.67 17.54 -3.86
CA SER A 190 -34.50 17.43 -5.30
C SER A 190 -33.38 16.48 -5.76
N GLY A 191 -32.79 15.70 -4.85
CA GLY A 191 -31.72 14.74 -5.14
C GLY A 191 -30.32 15.34 -5.30
N ARG A 192 -30.11 16.64 -5.05
CA ARG A 192 -28.77 17.26 -5.15
C ARG A 192 -27.96 17.00 -3.90
N THR A 193 -26.73 16.56 -4.08
CA THR A 193 -25.82 16.26 -2.97
C THR A 193 -24.90 17.45 -2.66
N LYS A 194 -24.97 17.94 -1.42
CA LYS A 194 -24.04 18.94 -0.85
C LYS A 194 -23.05 18.24 0.09
N VAL A 195 -21.79 18.63 0.04
CA VAL A 195 -20.68 18.00 0.77
C VAL A 195 -19.88 19.09 1.45
N ILE A 196 -19.68 19.02 2.76
CA ILE A 196 -18.75 19.93 3.45
C ILE A 196 -17.39 19.27 3.56
N VAL A 197 -16.36 20.09 3.33
CA VAL A 197 -14.97 19.72 3.55
C VAL A 197 -14.36 20.74 4.52
N GLY A 198 -13.99 20.27 5.70
CA GLY A 198 -13.27 21.06 6.70
C GLY A 198 -11.81 21.31 6.30
N GLU A 199 -11.14 22.21 7.01
CA GLU A 199 -9.73 22.52 6.76
C GLU A 199 -8.83 21.33 7.09
N SER A 200 -9.12 20.65 8.21
CA SER A 200 -8.49 19.38 8.61
C SER A 200 -8.55 18.32 7.50
N GLN A 201 -9.73 18.14 6.90
CA GLN A 201 -9.97 17.19 5.81
C GLN A 201 -9.25 17.58 4.52
N LEU A 202 -9.16 18.89 4.22
CA LEU A 202 -8.38 19.39 3.08
C LEU A 202 -6.87 19.16 3.27
N ILE A 203 -6.35 19.35 4.48
CA ILE A 203 -4.94 19.07 4.82
C ILE A 203 -4.66 17.58 4.64
N GLY A 204 -5.52 16.70 5.17
CA GLY A 204 -5.40 15.24 4.99
C GLY A 204 -5.43 14.81 3.51
N LEU A 205 -6.35 15.39 2.72
CA LEU A 205 -6.43 15.14 1.28
C LEU A 205 -5.18 15.62 0.52
N LYS A 206 -4.61 16.77 0.91
CA LYS A 206 -3.35 17.26 0.33
C LYS A 206 -2.19 16.33 0.68
N GLY A 207 -2.06 15.93 1.96
CA GLY A 207 -1.02 15.01 2.41
C GLY A 207 -1.02 13.69 1.64
N LEU A 208 -2.18 13.06 1.47
CA LEU A 208 -2.31 11.82 0.69
C LEU A 208 -1.96 11.99 -0.79
N ARG A 209 -2.35 13.14 -1.37
CA ARG A 209 -2.02 13.45 -2.77
C ARG A 209 -0.52 13.67 -2.94
N ASP A 210 0.09 14.36 -1.98
CA ASP A 210 1.51 14.71 -2.01
C ASP A 210 2.39 13.48 -1.68
N ASP A 211 1.86 12.49 -0.97
CA ASP A 211 2.49 11.17 -0.73
C ASP A 211 2.31 10.18 -1.91
N SER A 212 1.63 10.56 -3.00
CA SER A 212 1.31 9.63 -4.11
C SER A 212 2.05 9.94 -5.41
N LEU A 213 3.08 9.15 -5.74
CA LEU A 213 3.87 9.29 -6.97
C LEU A 213 3.40 8.35 -8.09
N SER A 214 3.38 8.84 -9.33
CA SER A 214 3.18 7.95 -10.48
C SER A 214 4.45 7.12 -10.70
N PHE A 215 4.32 5.90 -11.25
CA PHE A 215 5.48 5.09 -11.62
C PHE A 215 6.50 5.87 -12.45
N LYS A 216 6.06 6.71 -13.40
CA LYS A 216 6.96 7.54 -14.22
C LYS A 216 7.74 8.57 -13.37
N ALA A 217 7.07 9.21 -12.42
CA ALA A 217 7.73 10.14 -11.50
C ALA A 217 8.71 9.40 -10.58
N THR A 218 8.31 8.24 -10.06
CA THR A 218 9.16 7.38 -9.23
C THR A 218 10.41 6.92 -9.98
N VAL A 219 10.29 6.46 -11.22
CA VAL A 219 11.44 6.07 -12.07
C VAL A 219 12.41 7.24 -12.21
N ARG A 220 11.89 8.44 -12.58
CA ARG A 220 12.73 9.63 -12.76
C ARG A 220 13.47 10.02 -11.47
N GLN A 221 12.76 10.03 -10.35
CA GLN A 221 13.30 10.48 -9.07
C GLN A 221 14.26 9.45 -8.45
N TYR A 222 13.91 8.16 -8.48
CA TYR A 222 14.59 7.10 -7.72
C TYR A 222 15.42 6.12 -8.58
N GLY A 223 15.30 6.16 -9.91
CA GLY A 223 16.18 5.40 -10.82
C GLY A 223 15.79 3.92 -11.02
N LEU A 224 14.68 3.47 -10.44
CA LEU A 224 14.18 2.11 -10.59
C LEU A 224 13.25 2.00 -11.80
N SER A 225 13.40 0.96 -12.61
CA SER A 225 12.51 0.71 -13.76
C SER A 225 11.08 0.37 -13.30
N THR A 226 10.09 0.59 -14.17
CA THR A 226 8.68 0.31 -13.86
C THR A 226 8.43 -1.16 -13.48
N ASN A 227 9.12 -2.09 -14.15
CA ASN A 227 9.00 -3.52 -13.83
C ASN A 227 9.56 -3.86 -12.45
N ARG A 228 10.67 -3.23 -12.04
CA ARG A 228 11.24 -3.40 -10.70
C ARG A 228 10.35 -2.80 -9.62
N LEU A 229 9.81 -1.61 -9.85
CA LEU A 229 8.84 -1.00 -8.94
C LEU A 229 7.59 -1.87 -8.78
N ARG A 230 7.15 -2.55 -9.85
CA ARG A 230 6.04 -3.51 -9.77
C ARG A 230 6.42 -4.75 -8.97
N SER A 231 7.59 -5.35 -9.24
CA SER A 231 8.08 -6.51 -8.48
C SER A 231 8.20 -6.21 -6.98
N LEU A 232 8.72 -5.04 -6.60
CA LEU A 232 8.79 -4.61 -5.20
C LEU A 232 7.42 -4.37 -4.58
N ALA A 233 6.45 -3.91 -5.37
CA ALA A 233 5.07 -3.74 -4.91
C ALA A 233 4.35 -5.08 -4.73
N GLU A 234 4.57 -6.03 -5.64
CA GLU A 234 4.04 -7.40 -5.56
C GLU A 234 4.59 -8.13 -4.33
N ALA A 235 5.85 -7.87 -3.97
CA ALA A 235 6.49 -8.39 -2.76
C ALA A 235 6.12 -7.63 -1.47
N GLY A 236 5.28 -6.58 -1.55
CA GLY A 236 4.87 -5.80 -0.38
C GLY A 236 5.90 -4.82 0.18
N ILE A 237 7.09 -4.71 -0.43
CA ILE A 237 8.13 -3.74 -0.04
C ILE A 237 7.67 -2.30 -0.36
N LEU A 238 7.05 -2.10 -1.52
CA LEU A 238 6.46 -0.82 -1.90
C LEU A 238 4.94 -0.83 -1.73
N ALA A 239 4.43 0.17 -1.03
CA ALA A 239 2.99 0.35 -0.87
C ALA A 239 2.41 1.04 -2.11
N LEU A 240 1.41 0.41 -2.72
CA LEU A 240 0.64 1.02 -3.80
C LEU A 240 -0.66 1.62 -3.25
N ASP A 241 -0.98 2.83 -3.70
CA ASP A 241 -2.33 3.38 -3.65
C ASP A 241 -2.87 3.53 -5.07
N ARG A 242 -3.82 2.67 -5.46
CA ARG A 242 -4.53 2.71 -6.76
C ARG A 242 -3.60 2.83 -7.97
N GLY A 243 -2.54 2.01 -7.98
CA GLY A 243 -1.55 1.97 -9.06
C GLY A 243 -0.55 3.13 -9.04
N ARG A 244 -0.48 3.90 -7.96
CA ARG A 244 0.57 4.88 -7.67
C ARG A 244 1.41 4.39 -6.50
N VAL A 245 2.68 4.75 -6.46
CA VAL A 245 3.60 4.37 -5.40
C VAL A 245 3.51 5.39 -4.28
N ARG A 246 3.37 4.95 -3.03
CA ARG A 246 3.46 5.83 -1.86
C ARG A 246 4.90 6.28 -1.66
N ARG A 247 5.14 7.59 -1.58
CA ARG A 247 6.47 8.18 -1.38
C ARG A 247 7.08 7.67 -0.07
N SER A 248 6.30 7.66 1.01
CA SER A 248 6.66 7.08 2.31
C SER A 248 7.28 5.67 2.23
N SER A 249 6.72 4.78 1.40
CA SER A 249 7.28 3.42 1.23
C SER A 249 8.62 3.39 0.49
N ILE A 250 8.84 4.32 -0.45
CA ILE A 250 10.14 4.44 -1.14
C ILE A 250 11.17 5.05 -0.21
N ASP A 251 10.78 6.03 0.60
CA ASP A 251 11.68 6.67 1.56
C ASP A 251 12.14 5.66 2.63
N LEU A 252 11.24 4.75 3.05
CA LEU A 252 11.61 3.60 3.89
C LEU A 252 12.61 2.67 3.21
N LEU A 253 12.40 2.33 1.94
CA LEU A 253 13.36 1.53 1.17
C LEU A 253 14.72 2.24 1.07
N GLN A 254 14.75 3.55 0.79
CA GLN A 254 15.99 4.32 0.75
C GLN A 254 16.71 4.29 2.09
N LYS A 255 15.99 4.52 3.19
CA LYS A 255 16.54 4.43 4.55
C LYS A 255 17.11 3.04 4.84
N GLY A 256 16.37 1.98 4.47
CA GLY A 256 16.84 0.60 4.62
C GLY A 256 18.15 0.35 3.87
N THR A 257 18.22 0.79 2.61
CA THR A 257 19.45 0.64 1.80
C THR A 257 20.62 1.49 2.30
N GLY A 258 20.35 2.64 2.92
CA GLY A 258 21.38 3.51 3.49
C GLY A 258 21.87 3.08 4.87
N LYS A 259 21.08 2.26 5.60
CA LYS A 259 21.36 1.87 6.99
C LYS A 259 22.72 1.18 7.17
N HIS A 260 23.11 0.36 6.19
CA HIS A 260 24.35 -0.41 6.19
C HIS A 260 25.38 0.14 5.19
N ALA A 261 25.20 1.39 4.73
CA ALA A 261 26.10 1.99 3.76
C ALA A 261 27.45 2.36 4.39
N ILE A 262 28.52 1.87 3.77
CA ILE A 262 29.90 2.09 4.22
C ILE A 262 30.47 3.30 3.46
N PRO A 263 31.08 4.28 4.13
CA PRO A 263 31.83 5.34 3.45
C PRO A 263 32.92 4.73 2.57
N CYS A 264 32.97 5.14 1.30
CA CYS A 264 34.03 4.69 0.39
C CYS A 264 35.39 5.19 0.92
N PRO A 265 36.39 4.31 1.11
CA PRO A 265 37.73 4.76 1.46
C PRO A 265 38.33 5.57 0.31
N ASP A 266 38.87 6.75 0.62
CA ASP A 266 39.61 7.54 -0.37
C ASP A 266 40.83 6.76 -0.86
N GLY A 267 40.99 6.63 -2.18
CA GLY A 267 42.16 6.02 -2.81
C GLY A 267 42.17 4.50 -2.91
N ALA A 268 41.11 3.79 -2.51
CA ALA A 268 41.04 2.34 -2.70
C ALA A 268 40.65 1.98 -4.14
N GLU A 269 41.46 1.13 -4.78
CA GLU A 269 41.25 0.59 -6.14
C GLU A 269 40.17 -0.51 -6.12
N ILE A 270 38.99 -0.19 -5.57
CA ILE A 270 37.87 -1.13 -5.46
C ILE A 270 37.04 -1.01 -6.73
N ASP A 271 36.83 -2.15 -7.42
CA ASP A 271 35.93 -2.25 -8.58
C ASP A 271 34.46 -2.05 -8.13
N LEU A 272 34.09 -0.77 -8.05
CA LEU A 272 32.78 -0.30 -7.62
C LEU A 272 31.89 0.00 -8.82
N ILE A 273 30.73 -0.65 -8.85
CA ILE A 273 29.67 -0.38 -9.80
C ILE A 273 28.51 0.33 -9.11
N SER A 274 27.83 1.23 -9.80
CA SER A 274 26.65 1.87 -9.20
C SER A 274 25.51 0.86 -9.03
N VAL A 275 24.67 1.01 -7.99
CA VAL A 275 23.48 0.17 -7.81
C VAL A 275 22.55 0.27 -9.03
N THR A 276 22.47 1.43 -9.67
CA THR A 276 21.66 1.62 -10.88
C THR A 276 22.18 0.77 -12.04
N GLU A 277 23.50 0.68 -12.21
CA GLU A 277 24.15 -0.15 -13.22
C GLU A 277 23.99 -1.64 -12.92
N ALA A 278 24.19 -2.03 -11.65
CA ALA A 278 23.93 -3.39 -11.18
C ALA A 278 22.51 -3.84 -11.51
N LEU A 279 21.51 -3.02 -11.16
CA LEU A 279 20.10 -3.25 -11.46
C LEU A 279 19.76 -3.16 -12.96
N ARG A 280 20.64 -2.58 -13.78
CA ARG A 280 20.40 -2.50 -15.23
C ARG A 280 20.94 -3.70 -15.98
N TYR A 281 22.12 -4.19 -15.58
CA TYR A 281 22.87 -5.17 -16.38
C TYR A 281 23.18 -6.48 -15.67
N ARG A 282 23.16 -6.55 -14.33
CA ARG A 282 23.65 -7.72 -13.58
C ARG A 282 22.59 -8.41 -12.72
N VAL A 283 21.67 -7.65 -12.14
CA VAL A 283 20.56 -8.21 -11.35
C VAL A 283 19.38 -8.45 -12.29
N PRO A 284 18.78 -9.64 -12.38
CA PRO A 284 17.52 -9.85 -13.08
C PRO A 284 16.34 -9.11 -12.44
N VAL A 285 15.23 -8.90 -13.17
CA VAL A 285 14.03 -8.29 -12.57
C VAL A 285 13.38 -9.22 -11.55
N SER A 286 13.40 -10.54 -11.77
CA SER A 286 12.87 -11.53 -10.83
C SER A 286 13.56 -11.49 -9.46
N ARG A 287 14.85 -11.14 -9.43
CA ARG A 287 15.70 -11.06 -8.23
C ARG A 287 15.71 -9.68 -7.57
N THR A 288 14.81 -8.78 -7.97
CA THR A 288 14.80 -7.39 -7.44
C THR A 288 14.57 -7.38 -5.93
N THR A 289 13.57 -8.12 -5.46
CA THR A 289 13.18 -8.17 -4.05
C THR A 289 14.34 -8.67 -3.19
N GLU A 290 14.86 -9.85 -3.54
CA GLU A 290 15.97 -10.50 -2.85
C GLU A 290 17.23 -9.63 -2.78
N PHE A 291 17.56 -8.92 -3.88
CA PHE A 291 18.64 -7.94 -3.89
C PHE A 291 18.43 -6.82 -2.87
N PHE A 292 17.23 -6.23 -2.81
CA PHE A 292 16.95 -5.14 -1.88
C PHE A 292 16.88 -5.64 -0.43
N ASP A 293 16.39 -6.85 -0.18
CA ASP A 293 16.40 -7.48 1.14
C ASP A 293 17.84 -7.69 1.63
N ALA A 294 18.70 -8.27 0.79
CA ALA A 294 20.11 -8.49 1.12
C ALA A 294 20.86 -7.19 1.42
N VAL A 295 20.56 -6.10 0.70
CA VAL A 295 21.13 -4.79 0.97
C VAL A 295 20.58 -4.21 2.28
N CYS A 296 19.26 -4.29 2.51
CA CYS A 296 18.63 -3.75 3.73
C CYS A 296 19.04 -4.52 5.01
N GLU A 297 19.38 -5.80 4.89
CA GLU A 297 19.88 -6.65 5.96
C GLU A 297 21.40 -6.56 6.14
N GLY A 298 22.11 -5.88 5.24
CA GLY A 298 23.57 -5.76 5.27
C GLY A 298 24.33 -7.01 4.80
N ARG A 299 23.65 -8.01 4.23
CA ARG A 299 24.27 -9.18 3.60
C ARG A 299 25.03 -8.84 2.32
N LEU A 300 24.57 -7.81 1.59
CA LEU A 300 25.27 -7.27 0.43
C LEU A 300 25.78 -5.85 0.76
N PRO A 301 27.10 -5.67 0.96
CA PRO A 301 27.67 -4.38 1.32
C PRO A 301 27.47 -3.33 0.22
N VAL A 302 26.95 -2.17 0.61
CA VAL A 302 26.82 -0.99 -0.25
C VAL A 302 27.73 0.13 0.24
N PHE A 303 28.29 0.87 -0.71
CA PHE A 303 29.22 1.96 -0.45
C PHE A 303 28.61 3.30 -0.86
N THR A 304 28.85 4.35 -0.07
CA THR A 304 28.49 5.73 -0.40
C THR A 304 29.74 6.58 -0.55
N ARG A 305 29.78 7.41 -1.60
CA ARG A 305 30.82 8.43 -1.79
C ARG A 305 30.43 9.79 -1.19
N MET A 306 29.20 9.91 -0.68
CA MET A 306 28.70 11.14 -0.07
C MET A 306 28.70 11.02 1.45
N ASN A 307 29.31 12.00 2.11
CA ASN A 307 29.15 12.27 3.53
C ASN A 307 27.93 13.17 3.71
N GLY A 308 26.77 12.58 4.00
CA GLY A 308 25.53 13.33 4.24
C GLY A 308 24.42 12.43 4.78
N ASP A 309 23.44 13.05 5.46
CA ASP A 309 22.39 12.35 6.21
C ASP A 309 21.38 11.57 5.34
N VAL A 310 21.30 11.88 4.04
CA VAL A 310 20.32 11.27 3.13
C VAL A 310 21.03 10.50 2.03
N VAL A 311 21.01 9.18 2.16
CA VAL A 311 21.55 8.25 1.16
C VAL A 311 20.47 7.91 0.13
N HIS A 312 20.75 8.16 -1.14
CA HIS A 312 19.87 7.79 -2.24
C HIS A 312 20.37 6.51 -2.93
N ILE A 313 19.45 5.64 -3.35
CA ILE A 313 19.79 4.40 -4.10
C ILE A 313 20.69 4.69 -5.31
N LYS A 314 20.52 5.86 -5.97
CA LYS A 314 21.34 6.27 -7.11
C LYS A 314 22.80 6.57 -6.77
N THR A 315 23.10 6.96 -5.53
CA THR A 315 24.44 7.32 -5.07
C THR A 315 25.16 6.14 -4.44
N LEU A 316 24.47 5.01 -4.24
CA LEU A 316 25.03 3.78 -3.72
C LEU A 316 25.82 3.03 -4.80
N HIS A 317 26.92 2.42 -4.34
CA HIS A 317 27.80 1.59 -5.13
C HIS A 317 27.93 0.22 -4.48
N LEU A 318 28.28 -0.78 -5.28
CA LEU A 318 28.49 -2.16 -4.87
C LEU A 318 29.87 -2.58 -5.35
N ASN A 319 30.50 -3.47 -4.60
CA ASN A 319 31.65 -4.19 -5.12
C ASN A 319 31.17 -5.21 -6.18
N SER A 320 31.80 -5.14 -7.35
CA SER A 320 31.52 -5.97 -8.52
C SER A 320 31.64 -7.47 -8.25
N SER A 321 32.68 -7.91 -7.52
CA SER A 321 32.90 -9.33 -7.19
C SER A 321 31.97 -9.82 -6.08
N ALA A 322 31.67 -8.98 -5.09
CA ALA A 322 30.68 -9.30 -4.04
C ALA A 322 29.28 -9.51 -4.65
N LEU A 323 28.89 -8.66 -5.61
CA LEU A 323 27.63 -8.84 -6.33
C LEU A 323 27.63 -10.15 -7.14
N GLN A 324 28.73 -10.49 -7.83
CA GLN A 324 28.81 -11.76 -8.56
C GLN A 324 28.70 -12.97 -7.63
N ALA A 325 29.39 -12.96 -6.49
CA ALA A 325 29.31 -14.03 -5.50
C ALA A 325 27.88 -14.16 -4.93
N PHE A 326 27.22 -13.04 -4.64
CA PHE A 326 25.82 -13.03 -4.22
C PHE A 326 24.90 -13.64 -5.29
N MET A 327 25.04 -13.23 -6.55
CA MET A 327 24.24 -13.77 -7.64
C MET A 327 24.51 -15.27 -7.87
N GLY A 328 25.77 -15.71 -7.80
CA GLY A 328 26.16 -17.11 -7.99
C GLY A 328 25.71 -18.04 -6.86
N ASN A 329 25.74 -17.59 -5.61
CA ASN A 329 25.24 -18.38 -4.47
C ASN A 329 23.71 -18.56 -4.55
N VAL A 330 23.01 -17.54 -5.06
CA VAL A 330 21.56 -17.56 -5.26
C VAL A 330 21.14 -18.41 -6.47
N GLU A 331 22.00 -18.53 -7.49
CA GLU A 331 21.83 -19.46 -8.62
C GLU A 331 22.14 -20.91 -8.22
N ALA A 332 23.04 -21.13 -7.25
CA ALA A 332 23.31 -22.46 -6.70
C ALA A 332 22.15 -23.00 -5.82
N GLU A 333 21.36 -22.13 -5.19
CA GLU A 333 20.19 -22.51 -4.40
C GLU A 333 18.94 -22.78 -5.26
N GLU A 334 18.84 -22.19 -6.45
CA GLU A 334 17.79 -22.48 -7.44
C GLU A 334 18.37 -23.28 -8.62
N GLY A 335 18.52 -24.60 -8.41
CA GLY A 335 19.08 -25.59 -9.34
C GLY A 335 19.15 -25.15 -10.82
N GLU A 336 20.38 -24.94 -11.27
CA GLU A 336 20.78 -24.51 -12.61
C GLU A 336 19.93 -25.19 -13.71
N ALA A 337 19.15 -24.42 -14.46
CA ALA A 337 18.32 -24.92 -15.54
C ALA A 337 18.87 -24.45 -16.89
N VAL A 338 19.20 -25.39 -17.76
CA VAL A 338 19.83 -25.13 -19.07
C VAL A 338 18.83 -25.32 -20.22
N SER A 339 19.08 -24.64 -21.34
CA SER A 339 18.25 -24.84 -22.55
C SER A 339 18.49 -26.21 -23.19
N ILE A 340 17.53 -26.71 -23.98
CA ILE A 340 17.67 -27.99 -24.71
C ILE A 340 18.95 -28.04 -25.58
N PRO A 341 19.30 -26.98 -26.35
CA PRO A 341 20.56 -26.91 -27.09
C PRO A 341 21.83 -26.99 -26.23
N GLU A 342 21.82 -26.41 -25.03
CA GLU A 342 22.95 -26.44 -24.09
C GLU A 342 23.06 -27.81 -23.43
N ALA A 343 21.95 -28.40 -23.00
CA ALA A 343 21.92 -29.76 -22.47
C ALA A 343 22.46 -30.78 -23.48
N ALA A 344 22.17 -30.61 -24.77
CA ALA A 344 22.74 -31.43 -25.83
C ALA A 344 24.28 -31.33 -25.88
N LYS A 345 24.85 -30.14 -25.67
CA LYS A 345 26.31 -29.94 -25.60
C LYS A 345 26.90 -30.60 -24.36
N VAL A 346 26.27 -30.42 -23.20
CA VAL A 346 26.69 -31.03 -21.92
C VAL A 346 26.75 -32.55 -22.04
N LEU A 347 25.72 -33.17 -22.60
CA LEU A 347 25.62 -34.61 -22.82
C LEU A 347 26.38 -35.12 -24.05
N ARG A 348 27.03 -34.22 -24.82
CA ARG A 348 27.71 -34.54 -26.10
C ARG A 348 26.81 -35.26 -27.11
N LEU A 349 25.53 -34.91 -27.14
CA LEU A 349 24.52 -35.42 -28.07
C LEU A 349 24.24 -34.41 -29.19
N LYS A 350 23.80 -34.90 -30.35
CA LYS A 350 23.27 -34.02 -31.40
C LYS A 350 21.98 -33.36 -30.91
N GLN A 351 21.78 -32.08 -31.22
CA GLN A 351 20.59 -31.32 -30.80
C GLN A 351 19.28 -32.04 -31.17
N GLU A 352 19.18 -32.57 -32.38
CA GLU A 352 17.99 -33.31 -32.84
C GLU A 352 17.71 -34.56 -32.00
N VAL A 353 18.75 -35.24 -31.51
CA VAL A 353 18.61 -36.39 -30.60
C VAL A 353 18.07 -35.92 -29.25
N MET A 354 18.58 -34.79 -28.74
CA MET A 354 18.11 -34.24 -27.46
C MET A 354 16.64 -33.81 -27.51
N TYR A 355 16.22 -33.15 -28.60
CA TYR A 355 14.82 -32.82 -28.81
C TYR A 355 13.93 -34.06 -28.90
N HIS A 356 14.43 -35.14 -29.52
CA HIS A 356 13.73 -36.41 -29.58
C HIS A 356 13.57 -37.01 -28.18
N LEU A 357 14.64 -37.07 -27.37
CA LEU A 357 14.61 -37.58 -25.99
C LEU A 357 13.60 -36.82 -25.10
N VAL A 358 13.52 -35.50 -25.27
CA VAL A 358 12.50 -34.68 -24.61
C VAL A 358 11.09 -35.03 -25.12
N LYS A 359 10.92 -35.22 -26.44
CA LYS A 359 9.63 -35.55 -27.06
C LYS A 359 9.09 -36.89 -26.59
N VAL A 360 9.94 -37.90 -26.47
CA VAL A 360 9.56 -39.24 -26.01
C VAL A 360 9.53 -39.39 -24.49
N GLY A 361 9.84 -38.31 -23.76
CA GLY A 361 9.70 -38.25 -22.30
C GLY A 361 10.88 -38.86 -21.52
N LEU A 362 11.97 -39.23 -22.18
CA LEU A 362 13.19 -39.72 -21.51
C LEU A 362 13.97 -38.62 -20.80
N VAL A 363 13.78 -37.36 -21.21
CA VAL A 363 14.30 -36.17 -20.52
C VAL A 363 13.14 -35.25 -20.15
N ARG A 364 12.94 -34.99 -18.86
CA ARG A 364 11.91 -34.10 -18.35
C ARG A 364 12.31 -32.64 -18.57
N THR A 365 11.33 -31.81 -18.91
CA THR A 365 11.52 -30.36 -19.07
C THR A 365 10.55 -29.61 -18.20
N VAL A 366 10.98 -28.47 -17.66
CA VAL A 366 10.10 -27.47 -17.04
C VAL A 366 9.98 -26.27 -17.96
N VAL A 367 8.84 -25.56 -17.88
CA VAL A 367 8.68 -24.30 -18.59
C VAL A 367 9.24 -23.20 -17.71
N ALA A 368 10.38 -22.63 -18.11
CA ALA A 368 10.98 -21.50 -17.43
C ALA A 368 11.05 -20.28 -18.34
N ARG A 369 11.18 -19.12 -17.72
CA ARG A 369 11.27 -17.86 -18.45
C ARG A 369 12.74 -17.53 -18.73
N LEU A 370 13.22 -17.91 -19.93
CA LEU A 370 14.55 -17.54 -20.40
C LEU A 370 14.47 -16.13 -21.03
N GLY A 371 14.76 -15.10 -20.24
CA GLY A 371 14.66 -13.70 -20.65
C GLY A 371 13.21 -13.23 -20.88
N ARG A 372 12.87 -12.88 -22.14
CA ARG A 372 11.52 -12.39 -22.51
C ARG A 372 10.57 -13.49 -23.00
N ARG A 373 11.05 -14.72 -23.22
CA ARG A 373 10.27 -15.82 -23.80
C ARG A 373 10.13 -16.96 -22.79
N SER A 374 8.96 -17.58 -22.76
CA SER A 374 8.78 -18.87 -22.08
C SER A 374 9.42 -19.94 -22.95
N ALA A 375 10.32 -20.74 -22.38
CA ALA A 375 11.02 -21.82 -23.08
C ALA A 375 11.03 -23.09 -22.22
N LYS A 376 11.12 -24.25 -22.88
CA LYS A 376 11.39 -25.51 -22.20
C LYS A 376 12.86 -25.54 -21.82
N VAL A 377 13.13 -25.72 -20.53
CA VAL A 377 14.48 -25.88 -19.96
C VAL A 377 14.56 -27.21 -19.23
N ILE A 378 15.79 -27.68 -19.02
CA ILE A 378 16.09 -28.93 -18.33
C ILE A 378 16.87 -28.56 -17.08
N GLN A 379 16.41 -29.03 -15.92
CA GLN A 379 17.12 -28.81 -14.66
C GLN A 379 18.39 -29.67 -14.60
N GLN A 380 19.42 -29.19 -13.94
CA GLN A 380 20.67 -29.92 -13.77
C GLN A 380 20.47 -31.27 -13.09
N SER A 381 19.53 -31.37 -12.14
CA SER A 381 19.14 -32.63 -11.49
C SER A 381 18.63 -33.68 -12.49
N GLU A 382 17.94 -33.25 -13.54
CA GLU A 382 17.46 -34.13 -14.60
C GLU A 382 18.59 -34.58 -15.53
N ILE A 383 19.59 -33.73 -15.77
CA ILE A 383 20.79 -34.09 -16.53
C ILE A 383 21.57 -35.17 -15.78
N LEU A 384 21.77 -34.99 -14.47
CA LEU A 384 22.42 -35.98 -13.61
C LEU A 384 21.67 -37.31 -13.62
N ARG A 385 20.35 -37.28 -13.38
CA ARG A 385 19.50 -38.48 -13.45
C ARG A 385 19.62 -39.18 -14.81
N PHE A 386 19.57 -38.42 -15.90
CA PHE A 386 19.70 -38.99 -17.24
C PHE A 386 21.05 -39.70 -17.42
N THR A 387 22.16 -39.09 -16.99
CA THR A 387 23.50 -39.72 -17.11
C THR A 387 23.70 -40.94 -16.21
N GLU A 388 22.99 -41.01 -15.09
CA GLU A 388 23.05 -42.16 -14.19
C GLU A 388 22.20 -43.34 -14.68
N GLU A 389 21.01 -43.05 -15.22
CA GLU A 389 20.02 -44.07 -15.58
C GLU A 389 20.06 -44.48 -17.05
N ILE A 390 20.57 -43.63 -17.94
CA ILE A 390 20.44 -43.79 -19.39
C ILE A 390 21.75 -43.47 -20.10
N GLU A 391 22.11 -44.30 -21.06
CA GLU A 391 23.28 -44.05 -21.89
C GLU A 391 23.07 -44.44 -23.36
N PRO A 392 23.85 -43.88 -24.30
CA PRO A 392 23.85 -44.32 -25.68
C PRO A 392 24.34 -45.78 -25.80
N LEU A 393 23.62 -46.59 -26.58
CA LEU A 393 23.99 -47.99 -26.83
C LEU A 393 25.42 -48.15 -27.36
N VAL A 394 25.90 -47.18 -28.14
CA VAL A 394 27.27 -47.18 -28.67
C VAL A 394 28.31 -47.14 -27.54
N GLN A 395 28.03 -46.40 -26.46
CA GLN A 395 28.92 -46.33 -25.30
C GLN A 395 28.88 -47.64 -24.51
N ALA A 396 27.68 -48.19 -24.26
CA ALA A 396 27.51 -49.48 -23.61
C ALA A 396 28.22 -50.61 -24.38
N ALA A 397 28.04 -50.68 -25.70
CA ALA A 397 28.68 -51.66 -26.56
C ALA A 397 30.20 -51.50 -26.61
N SER A 398 30.70 -50.26 -26.68
CA SER A 398 32.14 -49.97 -26.63
C SER A 398 32.78 -50.47 -25.34
N ARG A 399 32.13 -50.25 -24.18
CA ARG A 399 32.61 -50.80 -22.89
C ARG A 399 32.64 -52.33 -22.86
N ALA A 400 31.78 -52.99 -23.64
CA ALA A 400 31.75 -54.45 -23.78
C ALA A 400 32.66 -54.99 -24.90
N GLY A 401 33.44 -54.13 -25.58
CA GLY A 401 34.30 -54.53 -26.70
C GLY A 401 33.54 -54.88 -27.98
N VAL A 402 32.28 -54.45 -28.12
CA VAL A 402 31.40 -54.80 -29.23
C VAL A 402 31.37 -53.68 -30.27
N GLY A 403 31.53 -54.04 -31.54
CA GLY A 403 31.45 -53.09 -32.65
C GLY A 403 30.05 -52.50 -32.83
N THR A 404 29.97 -51.26 -33.30
CA THR A 404 28.70 -50.50 -33.49
C THR A 404 27.68 -51.21 -34.38
N ARG A 405 28.12 -52.00 -35.38
CA ARG A 405 27.23 -52.78 -36.26
C ARG A 405 26.54 -53.94 -35.55
N GLU A 406 27.14 -54.45 -34.48
CA GLU A 406 26.64 -55.62 -33.74
C GLU A 406 25.93 -55.22 -32.44
N ALA A 407 26.05 -53.95 -32.02
CA ALA A 407 25.56 -53.43 -30.76
C ALA A 407 24.08 -53.75 -30.47
N VAL A 408 23.19 -53.64 -31.46
CA VAL A 408 21.75 -53.95 -31.27
C VAL A 408 21.52 -55.45 -31.08
N ARG A 409 22.21 -56.29 -31.85
CA ARG A 409 22.11 -57.75 -31.73
C ARG A 409 22.67 -58.21 -30.39
N TRP A 410 23.82 -57.66 -30.01
CA TRP A 410 24.44 -57.89 -28.71
C TRP A 410 23.54 -57.50 -27.55
N ALA A 411 22.94 -56.30 -27.60
CA ALA A 411 22.02 -55.84 -26.55
C ALA A 411 20.84 -56.80 -26.37
N ARG A 412 20.20 -57.23 -27.47
CA ARG A 412 19.10 -58.20 -27.44
C ARG A 412 19.53 -59.56 -26.89
N ALA A 413 20.69 -60.06 -27.31
CA ALA A 413 21.21 -61.35 -26.85
C ALA A 413 21.57 -61.35 -25.34
N ASN A 414 21.92 -60.19 -24.79
CA ASN A 414 22.28 -60.02 -23.39
C ASN A 414 21.13 -59.45 -22.53
N GLY A 415 19.91 -59.37 -23.07
CA GLY A 415 18.74 -58.88 -22.34
C GLY A 415 18.84 -57.42 -21.90
N ILE A 416 19.64 -56.60 -22.59
CA ILE A 416 19.80 -55.17 -22.27
C ILE A 416 18.55 -54.43 -22.74
N ASP A 417 17.97 -53.65 -21.83
CA ASP A 417 16.75 -52.88 -22.06
C ASP A 417 17.02 -51.70 -23.03
N LEU A 418 16.58 -51.85 -24.28
CA LEU A 418 16.62 -50.79 -25.30
C LEU A 418 15.39 -49.90 -25.13
N ILE A 419 15.59 -48.67 -24.67
CA ILE A 419 14.50 -47.76 -24.25
C ILE A 419 14.12 -46.72 -25.32
N SER A 420 14.99 -46.48 -26.30
CA SER A 420 14.76 -45.56 -27.43
C SER A 420 15.61 -45.99 -28.61
N GLY A 421 15.18 -45.69 -29.83
CA GLY A 421 15.96 -45.91 -31.05
C GLY A 421 15.13 -46.10 -32.33
N PRO A 422 15.80 -46.22 -33.49
CA PRO A 422 15.14 -46.27 -34.80
C PRO A 422 14.00 -47.28 -34.90
N SER A 423 14.13 -48.47 -34.32
CA SER A 423 13.10 -49.51 -34.36
C SER A 423 12.10 -49.48 -33.18
N ILE A 424 12.19 -48.50 -32.28
CA ILE A 424 11.38 -48.43 -31.04
C ILE A 424 10.45 -47.22 -31.11
N ASP A 425 11.02 -46.04 -31.32
CA ASP A 425 10.31 -44.76 -31.27
C ASP A 425 10.64 -43.85 -32.46
N ASN A 426 11.23 -44.42 -33.52
CA ASN A 426 11.80 -43.71 -34.67
C ASN A 426 12.90 -42.69 -34.29
N GLY A 427 13.56 -42.88 -33.14
CA GLY A 427 14.70 -42.08 -32.72
C GLY A 427 15.92 -42.28 -33.63
N ARG A 428 16.85 -41.33 -33.61
CA ARG A 428 18.07 -41.39 -34.44
C ARG A 428 19.20 -42.23 -33.83
N GLN A 429 19.14 -42.52 -32.54
CA GLN A 429 20.16 -43.26 -31.80
C GLN A 429 19.50 -44.21 -30.81
N TYR A 430 20.10 -45.38 -30.62
CA TYR A 430 19.68 -46.32 -29.59
C TYR A 430 20.19 -45.89 -28.22
N PHE A 431 19.31 -45.90 -27.22
CA PHE A 431 19.62 -45.69 -25.81
C PHE A 431 19.24 -46.92 -25.01
N VAL A 432 20.00 -47.18 -23.95
CA VAL A 432 19.77 -48.29 -23.02
C VAL A 432 19.65 -47.77 -21.59
N ARG A 433 18.95 -48.52 -20.74
CA ARG A 433 18.94 -48.27 -19.31
C ARG A 433 20.24 -48.78 -18.68
N CYS A 434 20.94 -47.94 -17.94
CA CYS A 434 22.08 -48.35 -17.13
C CYS A 434 21.60 -49.33 -16.05
N VAL A 435 22.17 -50.53 -16.03
CA VAL A 435 22.00 -51.45 -14.90
C VAL A 435 23.08 -51.09 -13.87
N PRO A 436 22.75 -50.82 -12.60
CA PRO A 436 23.76 -50.53 -11.59
C PRO A 436 24.71 -51.74 -11.45
N PRO A 437 26.02 -51.53 -11.20
CA PRO A 437 27.01 -52.60 -11.13
C PRO A 437 26.86 -53.59 -9.96
N ASN A 438 25.71 -53.59 -9.25
CA ASN A 438 25.39 -54.49 -8.14
C ASN A 438 24.19 -55.42 -8.40
N GLY A 439 23.80 -55.65 -9.65
CA GLY A 439 22.96 -56.79 -10.01
C GLY A 439 23.82 -58.04 -10.23
N GLU A 440 23.62 -59.07 -9.41
CA GLU A 440 24.31 -60.37 -9.47
C GLU A 440 24.58 -60.87 -10.91
N PRO A 441 25.72 -61.55 -11.14
CA PRO A 441 26.01 -62.14 -12.44
C PRO A 441 24.94 -63.17 -12.81
N ALA A 442 24.51 -63.14 -14.06
CA ALA A 442 23.70 -64.18 -14.67
C ALA A 442 24.23 -65.56 -14.25
N ARG A 443 23.36 -66.31 -13.57
CA ARG A 443 23.61 -67.63 -13.00
C ARG A 443 24.44 -68.50 -13.96
N ARG A 444 25.54 -69.04 -13.45
CA ARG A 444 26.24 -70.19 -14.04
C ARG A 444 25.24 -71.34 -14.24
N GLY A 445 24.84 -71.58 -15.48
CA GLY A 445 24.26 -72.87 -15.87
C GLY A 445 25.38 -73.89 -16.07
N ARG A 446 25.78 -74.60 -15.00
CA ARG A 446 26.50 -75.88 -15.15
C ARG A 446 25.48 -77.00 -15.10
N GLY A 447 25.44 -77.83 -16.15
CA GLY A 447 24.95 -79.20 -16.04
C GLY A 447 24.21 -79.72 -17.26
N LYS A 448 24.94 -80.18 -18.28
CA LYS A 448 24.77 -81.58 -18.72
C LYS A 448 26.02 -82.11 -19.40
N LEU A 449 26.60 -83.11 -18.74
CA LEU A 449 27.46 -84.12 -19.32
C LEU A 449 26.84 -84.65 -20.63
N MET A 450 27.63 -84.67 -21.69
CA MET A 450 27.65 -85.82 -22.59
C MET A 450 29.08 -86.34 -22.64
N LYS A 451 29.23 -87.58 -22.16
CA LYS A 451 30.36 -88.46 -22.46
C LYS A 451 30.40 -88.67 -23.96
N VAL A 452 31.58 -88.56 -24.58
CA VAL A 452 32.06 -89.51 -25.60
C VAL A 452 33.59 -89.55 -25.51
N ASP A 453 34.07 -90.65 -24.93
CA ASP A 453 35.23 -91.48 -25.26
C ASP A 453 36.53 -90.85 -25.78
N HIS A 454 37.58 -91.03 -24.96
CA HIS A 454 38.96 -91.23 -25.42
C HIS A 454 39.13 -92.65 -25.95
N PRO A 455 40.04 -92.84 -26.91
CA PRO A 455 40.97 -93.96 -26.86
C PRO A 455 42.36 -93.48 -26.39
N ALA A 456 42.87 -94.27 -25.44
CA ALA A 456 44.26 -94.66 -25.20
C ALA A 456 45.23 -94.45 -26.38
N ALA A 457 46.54 -94.34 -26.24
CA ALA A 457 47.53 -94.30 -25.16
C ALA A 457 48.87 -94.26 -25.92
N SER A 458 49.88 -93.60 -25.38
CA SER A 458 51.26 -94.13 -25.35
C SER A 458 52.20 -93.04 -24.83
N GLU A 459 52.79 -93.35 -23.69
CA GLU A 459 54.06 -92.84 -23.21
C GLU A 459 55.16 -92.99 -24.29
N LEU A 460 56.16 -92.12 -24.21
CA LEU A 460 57.61 -92.32 -24.42
C LEU A 460 58.23 -90.90 -24.29
N GLN A 461 58.84 -90.54 -23.17
CA GLN A 461 60.28 -90.65 -22.89
C GLN A 461 61.19 -90.05 -23.98
N GLY A 462 62.10 -89.16 -23.55
CA GLY A 462 63.47 -89.15 -24.06
C GLY A 462 63.90 -87.95 -24.89
N GLU A 463 64.76 -87.14 -24.26
CA GLU A 463 66.06 -86.65 -24.77
C GLU A 463 66.12 -85.60 -25.91
N ASP A 464 67.01 -84.64 -25.62
CA ASP A 464 67.64 -83.55 -26.40
C ASP A 464 66.85 -82.30 -26.85
#